data_AF-A0A1H3NGP2-F1
#
_entry.id   AF-A0A1H3NGP2-F1
#
_cell.length_a   1.000
_cell.length_b   1.000
_cell.length_c   1.000
_cell.angle_alpha   90.00
_cell.angle_beta   90.00
_cell.angle_gamma   90.00
#
_symmetry.space_group_name_H-M   'P 1'
#
loop_
_entity.id
_entity.type
_entity.pdbx_description
1 polymer ?
#
loop_
_entity_poly.entity_id
_entity_poly.type
_entity_poly.pdbx_seq_one_letter_code
_entity_poly.pdbx_strand_id
1 'polypeptide(L)' 'MNQIYERYQATTEKADAKTLSEHRVYEVLKEQAFLGVVESTRTGGGWGEGSYLEHRLVQDTGIVLKSVLRDSRLEDLA' A
#
# COMPACT_ATOMS: atom_id res chain seq x y z
N MET A 1 -1.38 7.91 5.29
CA MET A 1 -1.02 6.62 5.91
C MET A 1 -2.25 5.85 6.39
N ASN A 2 -3.08 6.43 7.26
CA ASN A 2 -4.21 5.73 7.89
C ASN A 2 -5.11 4.94 6.89
N GLN A 3 -5.55 5.58 5.79
CA GLN A 3 -6.40 4.93 4.78
C GLN A 3 -5.79 3.67 4.13
N ILE A 4 -4.46 3.66 3.91
CA ILE A 4 -3.79 2.49 3.32
C ILE A 4 -3.76 1.34 4.32
N TYR A 5 -3.49 1.65 5.59
CA TYR A 5 -3.46 0.65 6.63
C TYR A 5 -4.86 0.06 6.91
N GLU A 6 -5.90 0.90 6.97
CA GLU A 6 -7.29 0.45 7.09
C GLU A 6 -7.69 -0.50 5.95
N ARG A 7 -7.34 -0.14 4.70
CA ARG A 7 -7.61 -1.00 3.54
C ARG A 7 -6.78 -2.28 3.56
N TYR A 8 -5.54 -2.23 4.04
CA TYR A 8 -4.69 -3.40 4.24
C TYR A 8 -5.31 -4.37 5.26
N GLN A 9 -5.80 -3.87 6.40
CA GLN A 9 -6.46 -4.69 7.42
C GLN A 9 -7.69 -5.41 6.87
N ALA A 10 -8.56 -4.69 6.15
CA ALA A 10 -9.73 -5.30 5.51
C ALA A 10 -9.33 -6.36 4.46
N THR A 11 -8.19 -6.19 3.82
CA THR A 11 -7.67 -7.15 2.84
C THR A 11 -7.13 -8.41 3.52
N THR A 12 -6.36 -8.27 4.61
CA THR A 12 -5.82 -9.43 5.33
C THR A 12 -6.89 -10.24 6.02
N GLU A 13 -7.95 -9.60 6.52
CA GLU A 13 -9.11 -10.28 7.08
C GLU A 13 -9.81 -11.16 6.04
N LYS A 14 -10.06 -10.63 4.83
CA LYS A 14 -10.69 -11.40 3.74
C LYS A 14 -9.83 -12.56 3.24
N ALA A 15 -8.51 -12.37 3.20
CA ALA A 15 -7.57 -13.37 2.70
C ALA A 15 -7.17 -14.41 3.77
N ASP A 16 -7.77 -14.37 4.98
CA ASP A 16 -7.40 -15.17 6.15
C ASP A 16 -5.87 -15.13 6.42
N ALA A 17 -5.30 -13.93 6.26
CA ALA A 17 -3.87 -13.69 6.37
C ALA A 17 -3.54 -13.00 7.69
N LYS A 18 -2.33 -13.25 8.21
CA LYS A 18 -1.83 -12.56 9.39
C LYS A 18 -1.69 -11.06 9.12
N THR A 19 -2.46 -10.25 9.82
CA THR A 19 -2.36 -8.79 9.80
C THR A 19 -1.05 -8.32 10.43
N LEU A 20 -0.26 -7.54 9.70
CA LEU A 20 0.94 -6.86 10.20
C LEU A 20 0.59 -5.54 10.89
N SER A 21 1.50 -5.03 11.72
CA SER A 21 1.35 -3.71 12.34
C SER A 21 1.48 -2.58 11.30
N GLU A 22 0.91 -1.42 11.61
CA GLU A 22 1.00 -0.22 10.74
C GLU A 22 2.44 0.15 10.42
N HIS A 23 3.33 0.09 11.42
CA HIS A 23 4.76 0.33 11.22
C HIS A 23 5.38 -0.66 10.23
N ARG A 24 5.01 -1.95 10.28
CA ARG A 24 5.57 -2.92 9.34
C ARG A 24 5.04 -2.69 7.93
N VAL A 25 3.77 -2.34 7.77
CA VAL A 25 3.18 -1.96 6.48
C VAL A 25 3.89 -0.73 5.90
N TYR A 26 4.24 0.24 6.74
CA TYR A 26 5.04 1.39 6.34
C TYR A 26 6.42 1.01 5.81
N GLU A 27 7.16 0.14 6.51
CA GLU A 27 8.47 -0.32 6.03
C GLU A 27 8.35 -1.08 4.70
N VAL A 28 7.31 -1.90 4.51
CA VAL A 28 7.04 -2.54 3.22
C VAL A 28 6.81 -1.51 2.11
N LEU A 29 6.03 -0.46 2.36
CA LEU A 29 5.81 0.61 1.37
C LEU A 29 7.11 1.35 1.01
N LYS A 30 8.01 1.54 1.97
CA LYS A 30 9.36 2.09 1.71
C LYS A 30 10.22 1.14 0.88
N GLU A 31 10.20 -0.16 1.19
CA GLU A 31 10.89 -1.19 0.40
C GLU A 31 10.38 -1.20 -1.05
N GLN A 32 9.06 -1.15 -1.25
CA GLN A 32 8.45 -1.07 -2.59
C GLN A 32 8.75 0.24 -3.31
N ALA A 33 8.88 1.35 -2.57
CA ALA A 33 9.28 2.62 -3.14
C ALA A 33 10.73 2.61 -3.64
N PHE A 34 11.62 1.99 -2.86
CA PHE A 34 13.00 1.77 -3.26
C PHE A 34 13.12 0.92 -4.54
N LEU A 35 12.23 -0.06 -4.72
CA LEU A 35 12.15 -0.90 -5.91
C LEU A 35 11.44 -0.20 -7.11
N GLY A 36 10.96 1.03 -6.94
CA GLY A 36 10.27 1.79 -7.99
C GLY A 36 8.87 1.28 -8.34
N VAL A 37 8.24 0.49 -7.45
CA VAL A 37 6.86 0.01 -7.64
C VAL A 37 5.86 1.08 -7.23
N VAL A 38 6.17 1.79 -6.16
CA VAL A 38 5.38 2.92 -5.64
C VAL A 38 6.27 4.15 -5.46
N GLU A 39 5.68 5.32 -5.34
CA GLU A 39 6.34 6.55 -4.93
C GLU A 39 5.66 7.08 -3.67
N SER A 40 6.46 7.68 -2.79
CA SER A 40 5.96 8.31 -1.57
C SER A 40 6.32 9.79 -1.59
N THR A 41 5.31 10.66 -1.63
CA THR A 41 5.52 12.12 -1.62
C THR A 41 5.08 12.66 -0.27
N ARG A 42 6.00 13.34 0.42
CA ARG A 42 5.65 14.10 1.62
C ARG A 42 5.15 15.47 1.19
N THR A 43 3.84 15.67 1.27
CA THR A 43 3.22 16.97 1.01
C THR A 43 3.48 17.87 2.22
N GLY A 44 4.17 18.99 1.96
CA GLY A 44 4.24 20.09 2.92
C GLY A 44 2.90 20.82 2.90
N GLY A 45 1.99 20.47 3.81
CA GLY A 45 0.78 21.24 4.02
C GLY A 45 1.19 22.67 4.36
N GLY A 46 0.71 23.62 3.55
CA GLY A 46 0.85 25.04 3.85
C GLY A 46 0.18 25.42 5.18
N TRP A 47 0.04 26.71 5.44
CA TRP A 47 -0.55 27.25 6.67
C TRP A 47 -1.94 26.64 6.95
N GLY A 48 -2.00 25.59 7.76
CA GLY A 48 -3.22 24.99 8.30
C GLY A 48 -3.56 23.54 7.90
N GLU A 49 -2.94 22.93 6.88
CA GLU A 49 -3.43 21.64 6.34
C GLU A 49 -2.68 20.38 6.81
N GLY A 50 -1.59 20.53 7.56
CA GLY A 50 -0.83 19.40 8.09
C GLY A 50 -0.05 18.65 7.00
N SER A 51 1.07 18.01 7.39
CA SER A 51 1.84 17.18 6.46
C SER A 51 1.27 15.76 6.42
N TYR A 52 0.99 15.25 5.23
CA TYR A 52 0.65 13.83 5.04
C TYR A 52 1.62 13.18 4.06
N LEU A 53 1.60 11.85 4.07
CA LEU A 53 2.36 11.03 3.13
C LEU A 53 1.37 10.46 2.12
N GLU A 54 1.52 10.86 0.86
CA GLU A 54 0.81 10.28 -0.27
C GLU A 54 1.65 9.13 -0.85
N HIS A 55 0.99 8.00 -1.12
CA HIS A 55 1.61 6.89 -1.84
C HIS A 55 0.89 6.68 -3.17
N ARG A 56 1.66 6.54 -4.25
CA ARG A 56 1.13 6.33 -5.61
C ARG A 56 1.80 5.14 -6.27
N LEU A 57 1.05 4.38 -7.05
CA LEU A 57 1.62 3.33 -7.92
C LEU A 57 2.40 3.99 -9.06
N VAL A 58 3.64 3.58 -9.27
CA VAL A 58 4.49 4.06 -10.38
C VAL A 58 4.40 3.10 -11.56
N GLN A 59 4.33 1.80 -11.27
CA GLN A 59 4.18 0.78 -12.29
C GLN A 59 2.74 0.68 -12.81
N ASP A 60 2.60 0.13 -14.02
CA ASP A 60 1.29 -0.16 -14.60
C ASP A 60 0.49 -1.11 -13.69
N THR A 61 -0.76 -0.75 -13.43
CA THR A 61 -1.65 -1.52 -12.53
C THR A 61 -1.86 -2.94 -13.03
N GLY A 62 -1.91 -3.17 -14.35
CA GLY A 62 -2.04 -4.50 -14.93
C GLY A 62 -0.81 -5.39 -14.68
N ILE A 63 0.39 -4.82 -14.69
CA ILE A 63 1.62 -5.53 -14.33
C ILE A 63 1.62 -5.92 -12.84
N VAL A 64 1.24 -4.98 -11.96
CA VAL A 64 1.20 -5.23 -10.52
C VAL A 64 0.16 -6.30 -10.17
N LEU A 65 -1.04 -6.21 -10.74
CA LEU A 65 -2.09 -7.22 -10.55
C LEU A 65 -1.67 -8.61 -11.05
N LYS A 66 -1.01 -8.73 -12.20
CA LYS A 66 -0.49 -10.02 -12.68
C LYS A 66 0.54 -10.66 -11.75
N SER A 67 1.25 -9.87 -10.96
CA SER A 67 2.19 -10.39 -9.95
C SER A 67 1.45 -10.82 -8.68
N VAL A 68 0.47 -10.02 -8.24
CA VAL A 68 -0.30 -10.25 -7.01
C VAL A 68 -1.27 -11.43 -7.15
N LEU A 69 -1.99 -11.52 -8.27
CA LEU A 69 -2.97 -12.57 -8.54
C LEU A 69 -2.36 -13.95 -8.85
N ARG A 70 -1.04 -14.10 -8.66
CA ARG A 70 -0.41 -15.43 -8.59
C ARG A 70 -0.71 -16.14 -7.28
N ASP A 71 -1.10 -15.40 -6.24
CA ASP A 71 -1.59 -15.94 -4.99
C ASP A 71 -3.11 -16.07 -5.06
N SER A 72 -3.59 -17.32 -5.07
CA SER A 72 -5.02 -17.62 -5.23
C SER A 72 -5.88 -17.05 -4.11
N ARG A 73 -5.31 -16.73 -2.95
CA ARG A 73 -6.03 -16.08 -1.84
C ARG A 73 -6.41 -14.63 -2.14
N LEU A 74 -5.83 -14.04 -3.19
CA LEU A 74 -6.03 -12.64 -3.58
C LEU A 74 -6.86 -12.50 -4.85
N GLU A 75 -7.29 -13.62 -5.47
CA GLU A 75 -8.08 -13.61 -6.71
C GLU A 75 -9.42 -12.87 -6.54
N ASP A 76 -10.07 -13.04 -5.38
CA ASP A 76 -11.37 -12.43 -5.06
C ASP A 76 -11.29 -10.95 -4.65
N LEU A 77 -10.11 -10.35 -4.71
CA LEU A 77 -9.87 -8.94 -4.34
C LEU A 77 -9.70 -8.01 -5.54
N ALA A 78 -9.63 -8.55 -6.76
CA ALA A 78 -9.43 -7.82 -8.02
C ALA A 78 -10.72 -7.20 -8.57
#